data_AF-A0A0K0JY72-F1
#
_entry.id   AF-A0A0K0JY72-F1
#
_cell.length_a   1.000
_cell.length_b   1.000
_cell.length_c   1.000
_cell.angle_alpha   90.00
_cell.angle_beta   90.00
_cell.angle_gamma   90.00
#
_symmetry.space_group_name_H-M   'P 1'
#
loop_
_entity.id
_entity.type
_entity.pdbx_description
1 polymer ?
#
loop_
_entity_poly.entity_id
_entity_poly.type
_entity_poly.pdbx_seq_one_letter_code
_entity_poly.pdbx_strand_id
1 'polypeptide(L)'
;MTKELQHLLDEYPVFEYDERQKLRCTLTGHEIPSRFEQLDHYVKTSKFVRAWKMHQIMKEYGEYFDDIGPREFGCKITMKIIAKDPDDLFRHVNGKKFKKGLEKGQFCKHDLK
;
A
#
# COMPACT_ATOMS: atom_id res chain seq x y z
N MET A 1 -12.16 -12.73 -21.97
CA MET A 1 -11.08 -12.18 -21.14
C MET A 1 -9.79 -12.26 -21.94
N THR A 2 -9.03 -11.16 -22.07
CA THR A 2 -7.72 -11.21 -22.72
C THR A 2 -6.68 -11.79 -21.76
N LYS A 3 -5.68 -12.51 -22.29
CA LYS A 3 -4.60 -13.08 -21.48
C LYS A 3 -3.83 -11.98 -20.72
N GLU A 4 -3.68 -10.82 -21.35
CA GLU A 4 -3.00 -9.65 -20.77
C GLU A 4 -3.77 -9.05 -19.59
N LEU A 5 -5.11 -8.97 -19.67
CA LEU A 5 -5.92 -8.50 -18.55
C LEU A 5 -5.79 -9.45 -17.35
N GLN A 6 -5.85 -10.76 -17.59
CA GLN A 6 -5.69 -11.74 -16.52
C GLN A 6 -4.31 -11.65 -15.86
N HIS A 7 -3.27 -11.40 -16.66
CA HIS A 7 -1.91 -11.21 -16.16
C HIS A 7 -1.79 -9.97 -15.27
N LEU A 8 -2.39 -8.84 -15.66
CA LEU A 8 -2.43 -7.65 -14.80
C LEU A 8 -3.20 -7.90 -13.49
N LEU A 9 -4.28 -8.67 -13.52
CA LEU A 9 -5.03 -9.02 -12.30
C LEU A 9 -4.24 -9.95 -11.37
N ASP A 10 -3.44 -10.84 -11.94
CA ASP A 10 -2.52 -11.70 -11.21
C ASP A 10 -1.37 -10.89 -10.59
N GLU A 11 -0.82 -9.93 -11.33
CA GLU A 11 0.23 -9.02 -10.85
C GLU A 11 -0.29 -8.08 -9.75
N TYR A 12 -1.54 -7.63 -9.86
CA TYR A 12 -2.18 -6.70 -8.93
C TYR A 12 -3.43 -7.34 -8.28
N PRO A 13 -3.28 -8.22 -7.27
CA PRO A 13 -4.38 -8.85 -6.53
C PRO A 13 -5.18 -7.88 -5.63
N VAL A 14 -5.16 -6.58 -5.95
CA VAL A 14 -5.92 -5.51 -5.31
C VAL A 14 -7.11 -5.05 -6.15
N PHE A 15 -7.26 -5.61 -7.35
CA PHE A 15 -8.42 -5.39 -8.20
C PHE A 15 -9.44 -6.50 -7.99
N GLU A 16 -10.66 -6.13 -7.63
CA GLU A 16 -11.78 -7.04 -7.45
C GLU A 16 -12.87 -6.75 -8.49
N TYR A 17 -13.55 -7.78 -8.97
CA TYR A 17 -14.70 -7.58 -9.84
C TYR A 17 -15.92 -7.13 -9.02
N ASP A 18 -16.44 -5.98 -9.37
CA ASP A 18 -17.71 -5.43 -8.87
C ASP A 18 -18.90 -6.09 -9.57
N GLU A 19 -20.10 -5.92 -9.02
CA GLU A 19 -21.39 -6.43 -9.55
C GLU A 19 -21.61 -6.04 -11.02
N ARG A 20 -21.05 -4.90 -11.45
CA ARG A 20 -21.14 -4.40 -12.83
C ARG A 20 -20.07 -4.93 -13.78
N GLN A 21 -19.34 -5.98 -13.40
CA GLN A 21 -18.18 -6.51 -14.14
C GLN A 21 -17.08 -5.45 -14.35
N LYS A 22 -16.95 -4.51 -13.41
CA LYS A 22 -15.86 -3.52 -13.37
C LYS A 22 -14.83 -3.95 -12.34
N LEU A 23 -13.58 -3.55 -12.52
CA LEU A 23 -12.49 -3.76 -11.58
C LEU A 23 -12.45 -2.63 -10.55
N ARG A 24 -12.81 -2.91 -9.31
CA ARG A 24 -12.66 -1.99 -8.18
C ARG A 24 -11.29 -2.17 -7.55
N CYS A 25 -10.50 -1.10 -7.50
CA CYS A 25 -9.25 -1.07 -6.75
C CYS A 25 -9.56 -0.94 -5.26
N THR A 26 -9.22 -1.96 -4.47
CA THR A 26 -9.43 -1.95 -3.01
C THR A 26 -8.62 -0.88 -2.29
N LEU A 27 -7.53 -0.41 -2.92
CA LEU A 27 -6.62 0.57 -2.33
C LEU A 27 -7.13 2.00 -2.45
N THR A 28 -7.72 2.33 -3.60
CA THR A 28 -8.15 3.71 -3.92
C THR A 28 -9.67 3.86 -3.95
N GLY A 29 -10.41 2.75 -3.89
CA GLY A 29 -11.85 2.70 -4.14
C GLY A 29 -12.23 3.05 -5.58
N HIS A 30 -11.27 3.09 -6.52
CA HIS A 30 -11.54 3.49 -7.89
C HIS A 30 -12.05 2.33 -8.74
N GLU A 31 -13.16 2.54 -9.44
CA GLU A 31 -13.74 1.58 -10.37
C GLU A 31 -13.20 1.79 -11.79
N ILE A 32 -12.51 0.79 -12.32
CA ILE A 32 -11.97 0.74 -13.69
C ILE A 32 -12.78 -0.29 -14.47
N PRO A 33 -13.16 -0.06 -15.73
CA PRO A 33 -13.82 -1.11 -16.51
C PRO A 33 -12.89 -2.31 -16.74
N SER A 34 -13.45 -3.49 -16.93
CA SER A 34 -12.72 -4.75 -17.17
C SER A 34 -12.09 -4.83 -18.58
N ARG A 35 -11.33 -3.80 -18.95
CA ARG A 35 -10.59 -3.68 -20.20
C ARG A 35 -9.11 -3.53 -19.91
N PHE A 36 -8.29 -4.29 -20.63
CA PHE A 36 -6.83 -4.26 -20.49
C PHE A 36 -6.29 -2.83 -20.63
N GLU A 37 -6.66 -2.11 -21.69
CA GLU A 37 -6.17 -0.74 -21.95
C GLU A 37 -6.46 0.22 -20.79
N GLN A 38 -7.64 0.12 -20.17
CA GLN A 38 -8.02 0.99 -19.06
C GLN A 38 -7.31 0.62 -17.77
N LEU A 39 -7.14 -0.67 -17.51
CA LEU A 39 -6.39 -1.17 -16.36
C LEU A 39 -4.90 -0.83 -16.49
N ASP A 40 -4.30 -1.13 -17.64
CA ASP A 40 -2.90 -0.81 -17.98
C ASP A 40 -2.61 0.69 -17.82
N HIS A 41 -3.47 1.54 -18.38
CA HIS A 41 -3.35 2.98 -18.21
C HIS A 41 -3.47 3.38 -16.73
N TYR A 42 -4.41 2.79 -15.99
CA TYR A 42 -4.61 3.09 -14.58
C TYR A 42 -3.41 2.68 -13.72
N VAL A 43 -2.84 1.49 -13.92
CA VAL A 43 -1.68 1.04 -13.15
C VAL A 43 -0.43 1.88 -13.40
N LYS A 44 -0.34 2.53 -14.57
CA LYS A 44 0.71 3.49 -14.91
C LYS A 44 0.49 4.88 -14.29
N THR A 45 -0.69 5.18 -13.74
CA THR A 45 -0.95 6.49 -13.12
C THR A 45 -0.27 6.63 -11.77
N SER A 46 0.16 7.86 -11.45
CA SER A 46 0.72 8.18 -10.12
C SER A 46 -0.23 7.84 -8.98
N LYS A 47 -1.55 7.92 -9.18
CA LYS A 47 -2.55 7.58 -8.17
C LYS A 47 -2.48 6.11 -7.79
N PHE A 48 -2.49 5.21 -8.77
CA PHE A 48 -2.34 3.78 -8.50
C PHE A 48 -0.96 3.45 -7.99
N VAL A 49 0.11 3.93 -8.64
CA VAL A 49 1.49 3.64 -8.24
C VAL A 49 1.73 4.02 -6.78
N ARG A 50 1.23 5.18 -6.32
CA ARG A 50 1.34 5.60 -4.92
C ARG A 50 0.55 4.67 -3.98
N ALA A 51 -0.70 4.38 -4.31
CA ALA A 51 -1.54 3.49 -3.50
C ALA A 51 -0.96 2.07 -3.44
N TRP A 52 -0.50 1.54 -4.57
CA TRP A 52 0.15 0.24 -4.70
C TRP A 52 1.41 0.17 -3.84
N LYS A 53 2.29 1.18 -3.89
CA LYS A 53 3.46 1.25 -3.02
C LYS A 53 3.07 1.23 -1.54
N MET A 54 2.08 2.02 -1.14
CA MET A 54 1.58 1.99 0.23
C MET A 54 1.02 0.62 0.61
N HIS A 55 0.29 -0.04 -0.29
CA HIS A 55 -0.21 -1.39 -0.05
C HIS A 55 0.91 -2.41 0.09
N GLN A 56 1.93 -2.38 -0.76
CA GLN A 56 3.10 -3.24 -0.65
C GLN A 56 3.80 -3.04 0.69
N ILE A 57 3.97 -1.78 1.10
CA ILE A 57 4.54 -1.43 2.41
C ILE A 57 3.66 -1.96 3.54
N MET A 58 2.35 -1.80 3.48
CA MET A 58 1.45 -2.26 4.52
C MET A 58 1.30 -3.79 4.52
N LYS A 59 1.53 -4.45 3.38
CA LYS A 59 1.54 -5.91 3.27
C LYS A 59 2.82 -6.51 3.86
N GLU A 60 3.97 -5.88 3.63
CA GLU A 60 5.28 -6.35 4.12
C GLU A 60 5.58 -5.87 5.55
N TYR A 61 5.16 -4.65 5.88
CA TYR A 61 5.46 -3.98 7.14
C TYR A 61 4.23 -3.59 7.96
N GLY A 62 3.02 -4.01 7.57
CA GLY A 62 1.79 -3.66 8.29
C GLY A 62 1.80 -4.09 9.76
N GLU A 63 2.53 -5.14 10.11
CA GLU A 63 2.74 -5.54 11.50
C GLU A 63 3.41 -4.44 12.35
N TYR A 64 4.23 -3.59 11.72
CA TYR A 64 4.94 -2.49 12.35
C TYR A 64 4.17 -1.17 12.32
N PHE A 65 3.14 -1.04 11.48
CA PHE A 65 2.33 0.17 11.39
C PHE A 65 1.00 -0.03 12.11
N ASP A 66 0.79 0.70 13.19
CA ASP A 66 -0.44 0.69 13.97
C ASP A 66 -1.36 1.84 13.55
N ASP A 67 -2.65 1.61 13.44
CA ASP A 67 -3.63 2.66 13.13
C ASP A 67 -3.97 3.41 14.42
N ILE A 68 -3.25 4.51 14.68
CA ILE A 68 -3.41 5.27 15.93
C ILE A 68 -4.42 6.41 15.81
N GLY A 69 -4.85 6.74 14.59
CA GLY A 69 -5.75 7.87 14.35
C GLY A 69 -6.28 7.91 12.92
N PRO A 70 -7.27 8.79 12.63
CA PRO A 70 -7.96 8.81 11.34
C PRO A 70 -7.05 9.13 10.15
N ARG A 71 -5.93 9.84 10.38
CA ARG A 71 -4.99 10.27 9.34
C ARG A 71 -3.54 9.87 9.64
N GLU A 72 -3.31 9.03 10.65
CA GLU A 72 -1.97 8.78 11.18
C GLU A 72 -1.75 7.29 11.47
N PHE A 73 -0.56 6.80 11.11
CA PHE A 73 -0.01 5.50 11.46
C PHE A 73 1.11 5.66 12.49
N GLY A 74 1.11 4.85 13.53
CA GLY A 74 2.20 4.73 14.48
C GLY A 74 3.17 3.63 14.04
N CYS A 75 4.41 3.99 13.69
CA CYS A 75 5.44 3.01 13.37
C CYS A 75 6.09 2.47 14.65
N LYS A 76 5.95 1.18 14.94
CA LYS A 76 6.55 0.50 16.11
C LYS A 76 8.08 0.43 16.07
N ILE A 77 8.67 0.44 14.88
CA ILE A 77 10.14 0.37 14.72
C ILE A 77 10.81 1.67 15.13
N THR A 78 10.27 2.79 14.66
CA THR A 78 10.86 4.12 14.90
C THR A 78 10.13 4.90 15.97
N MET A 79 8.98 4.40 16.45
CA MET A 79 8.04 5.06 17.36
C MET A 79 7.65 6.45 16.87
N LYS A 80 7.47 6.58 15.55
CA LYS A 80 7.06 7.82 14.92
C LYS A 80 5.66 7.71 14.36
N ILE A 81 4.94 8.79 14.54
CA ILE A 81 3.68 9.02 13.86
C ILE A 81 4.01 9.43 12.43
N ILE A 82 3.36 8.76 11.48
CA ILE A 82 3.49 8.98 10.05
C ILE A 82 2.09 9.24 9.54
N ALA A 83 1.91 10.20 8.63
CA ALA A 83 0.62 10.39 8.00
C ALA A 83 0.20 9.12 7.23
N LYS A 84 -1.11 8.89 7.09
CA LYS A 84 -1.70 7.90 6.16
C LYS A 84 -1.53 8.37 4.70
N ASP A 85 -0.31 8.69 4.35
CA ASP A 85 0.09 9.19 3.04
C ASP A 85 1.16 8.27 2.45
N PRO A 86 0.98 7.84 1.19
CA PRO A 86 1.89 6.91 0.53
C PRO A 86 3.31 7.47 0.39
N ASP A 87 3.46 8.78 0.16
CA ASP A 87 4.76 9.41 0.01
C ASP A 87 5.51 9.46 1.36
N ASP A 88 4.81 9.70 2.47
CA ASP A 88 5.39 9.65 3.83
C ASP A 88 5.76 8.23 4.26
N LEU A 89 4.87 7.24 4.08
CA LEU A 89 5.16 5.83 4.36
C LEU A 89 6.35 5.34 3.53
N PHE A 90 6.37 5.67 2.24
CA PHE A 90 7.46 5.27 1.33
C PHE A 90 8.79 5.88 1.76
N ARG A 91 8.82 7.19 2.07
CA ARG A 91 10.03 7.84 2.61
C ARG A 91 10.45 7.23 3.95
N HIS A 92 9.49 6.85 4.78
CA HIS A 92 9.75 6.26 6.09
C HIS A 92 10.43 4.90 5.98
N VAL A 93 9.84 3.97 5.23
CA VAL A 93 10.40 2.61 5.10
C VAL A 93 11.71 2.57 4.34
N ASN A 94 11.89 3.49 3.38
CA ASN A 94 13.16 3.65 2.69
C ASN A 94 14.21 4.37 3.55
N GLY A 95 13.80 4.96 4.67
CA GLY A 95 14.66 5.67 5.59
C GLY A 95 15.66 4.75 6.29
N LYS A 96 16.89 5.24 6.48
CA LYS A 96 17.96 4.52 7.19
C LYS A 96 17.55 4.07 8.59
N LYS A 97 16.73 4.85 9.30
CA LYS A 97 16.26 4.52 10.66
C LYS A 97 15.31 3.31 10.68
N PHE A 98 14.37 3.25 9.74
CA PHE A 98 13.43 2.14 9.65
C PHE A 98 14.14 0.85 9.27
N LYS A 99 14.95 0.88 8.19
CA LYS A 99 15.75 -0.28 7.76
C LYS A 99 16.67 -0.79 8.87
N LYS A 100 17.41 0.11 9.54
CA LYS A 100 18.27 -0.27 10.67
C LYS A 100 17.50 -0.83 11.86
N GLY A 101 16.27 -0.35 12.10
CA GLY A 101 15.42 -0.88 13.16
C GLY A 101 14.91 -2.29 12.85
N LEU A 102 14.52 -2.54 11.61
CA LEU A 102 14.15 -3.86 11.09
C LEU A 102 15.32 -4.84 11.14
N GLU A 103 16.49 -4.46 10.64
CA GLU A 103 17.70 -5.29 10.63
C GLU A 103 18.11 -5.74 12.04
N LYS A 104 17.89 -4.87 13.03
CA LYS A 104 18.21 -5.17 14.42
C LYS A 104 17.11 -5.96 15.14
N GLY A 105 15.97 -6.21 14.49
CA GLY A 105 14.78 -6.80 15.14
C GLY A 105 14.32 -5.99 16.35
N GLN A 106 14.64 -4.70 16.40
CA GLN A 106 14.29 -3.84 17.53
C GLN A 106 12.84 -3.40 17.36
N PHE A 107 11.92 -4.28 17.75
CA PHE A 107 10.60 -3.85 18.18
C PHE A 107 10.83 -3.20 19.55
N CYS A 108 11.01 -1.88 19.58
CA CYS A 108 11.08 -1.17 20.85
C CYS A 108 9.74 -1.38 21.56
N LYS A 109 9.68 -2.31 22.52
CA LYS A 109 8.60 -2.41 23.52
C LYS A 109 8.66 -1.25 24.53
N HIS A 110 9.17 -0.10 24.13
CA HIS A 110 9.47 0.98 25.04
C HIS A 110 8.43 2.09 24.88
N ASP A 111 7.44 2.03 25.76
CA ASP A 111 6.74 3.21 26.27
C ASP A 111 6.13 4.14 25.22
N LEU A 112 4.98 3.74 24.66
CA LEU A 112 3.93 4.73 24.40
C LEU A 112 3.36 5.10 25.79
N LYS A 113 3.95 6.09 26.42
CA LYS A 113 3.48 6.68 27.68
C LYS A 113 2.85 8.03 27.42
#